data_AF-A0A939DDD7-F1
#
_entry.id   AF-A0A939DDD7-F1
#
_cell.length_a   1.000
_cell.length_b   1.000
_cell.length_c   1.000
_cell.angle_alpha   90.00
_cell.angle_beta   90.00
_cell.angle_gamma   90.00
#
_symmetry.space_group_name_H-M   'P 1'
#
loop_
_entity.id
_entity.type
_entity.pdbx_description
1 polymer ?
#
loop_
_entity_poly.entity_id
_entity_poly.type
_entity_poly.pdbx_seq_one_letter_code
_entity_poly.pdbx_strand_id
1 'polypeptide(L)' 'MQKSSDQSAVKPTLRQLVQNMLAAGLGVQSRRHREAAFQSTSATPFIIGGLVFTAGFVGTLALIVAIVLR' A
#
# COMPACT_ATOMS: atom_id res chain seq x y z
N MET A 1 27.39 17.45 15.13
CA MET A 1 26.14 16.69 15.36
C MET A 1 24.97 17.58 14.97
N GLN A 2 24.38 17.35 13.79
CA GLN A 2 23.24 18.14 13.30
C GLN A 2 21.95 17.61 13.95
N LYS A 3 21.35 18.43 14.81
CA LYS A 3 20.03 18.20 15.40
C LYS A 3 19.09 19.27 14.84
N SER A 4 18.54 19.00 13.66
CA SER A 4 17.45 19.80 13.07
C SER A 4 16.13 19.12 13.39
N SER A 5 15.69 19.31 14.64
CA SER A 5 14.32 19.09 15.07
C SER A 5 13.60 20.42 15.05
N ASP A 6 12.93 20.72 13.94
CA ASP A 6 11.88 21.74 13.90
C ASP A 6 10.76 21.27 12.96
N GLN A 7 9.82 20.52 13.54
CA GLN A 7 8.50 20.33 12.96
C GLN A 7 7.52 20.92 13.94
N SER A 8 7.26 22.22 13.79
CA SER A 8 6.09 22.90 14.31
C SER A 8 4.86 22.01 14.10
N ALA A 9 4.17 21.68 15.20
CA ALA A 9 2.97 20.86 15.21
C ALA A 9 1.81 21.58 14.51
N VAL A 10 1.84 21.65 13.18
CA VAL A 10 0.70 22.04 12.37
C VAL A 10 -0.31 20.89 12.48
N LYS A 11 -1.50 21.17 13.03
CA LYS A 11 -2.58 20.18 13.08
C LYS A 11 -2.75 19.58 11.68
N PRO A 12 -2.69 18.25 11.53
CA PRO A 12 -2.80 17.66 10.22
C PRO A 12 -4.13 18.09 9.61
N THR A 13 -4.07 18.77 8.47
CA THR A 13 -5.26 19.18 7.75
C THR A 13 -6.00 17.91 7.29
N LEU A 14 -7.33 17.96 7.12
CA LEU A 14 -8.11 16.83 6.62
C LEU A 14 -7.51 16.23 5.33
N ARG A 15 -6.90 17.07 4.50
CA ARG A 15 -6.16 16.66 3.30
C ARG A 15 -4.94 15.77 3.60
N GLN A 16 -4.18 16.06 4.65
CA GLN A 16 -3.03 15.24 5.08
C GLN A 16 -3.50 13.91 5.69
N LEU A 17 -4.66 13.90 6.34
CA LEU A 17 -5.27 12.68 6.83
C LEU A 17 -5.67 11.74 5.69
N VAL A 18 -6.32 12.28 4.64
CA VAL A 18 -6.64 11.53 3.42
C VAL A 18 -5.37 11.05 2.70
N GLN A 19 -4.35 11.90 2.60
CA GLN A 19 -3.07 11.53 2.00
C GLN A 19 -2.37 10.39 2.77
N ASN A 20 -2.40 10.42 4.10
CA ASN A 20 -1.85 9.34 4.93
C ASN A 20 -2.66 8.05 4.79
N MET A 21 -4.00 8.13 4.69
CA MET A 21 -4.84 6.96 4.45
C MET A 21 -4.58 6.32 3.08
N LEU A 22 -4.38 7.13 2.03
CA LEU A 22 -4.01 6.64 0.70
C LEU A 22 -2.59 6.05 0.67
N ALA A 23 -1.62 6.72 1.29
CA ALA A 23 -0.25 6.23 1.40
C ALA A 23 -0.15 4.93 2.21
N ALA A 24 -0.99 4.76 3.24
CA ALA A 24 -1.11 3.53 4.00
C ALA A 24 -1.82 2.42 3.21
N GLY A 25 -2.90 2.74 2.49
CA GLY A 25 -3.63 1.79 1.63
C GLY A 25 -2.84 1.31 0.42
N LEU A 26 -1.91 2.12 -0.07
CA LEU A 26 -0.94 1.76 -1.12
C LEU A 26 0.30 1.04 -0.57
N GLY A 27 0.40 0.81 0.75
CA GLY A 27 1.50 0.05 1.36
C GLY A 27 2.83 0.80 1.48
N VAL A 28 2.83 2.14 1.44
CA VAL A 28 4.10 2.91 1.35
C VAL A 28 4.78 3.17 2.68
N GLN A 29 4.18 2.76 3.80
CA GLN A 29 4.81 2.93 5.11
C GLN A 29 5.16 1.60 5.75
N SER A 30 6.36 1.10 5.43
CA SER A 30 7.26 0.53 6.44
C SER A 30 8.58 0.11 5.80
N ARG A 31 9.59 0.99 5.90
CA ARG A 31 11.00 0.61 5.67
C ARG A 31 11.48 -0.45 6.66
N ARG A 32 10.73 -0.74 7.74
CA ARG A 32 11.09 -1.73 8.76
C ARG A 32 10.87 -3.19 8.35
N HIS A 33 10.13 -3.47 7.28
CA HIS A 33 10.01 -4.83 6.73
C HIS A 33 11.00 -5.12 5.59
N ARG A 34 11.82 -4.14 5.21
CA ARG A 34 12.82 -4.30 4.15
C ARG A 34 14.00 -5.15 4.63
N GLU A 35 14.51 -4.91 5.83
CA GLU A 35 15.71 -5.60 6.36
C GLU A 35 15.50 -7.11 6.61
N ALA A 36 14.27 -7.54 6.89
CA ALA A 36 13.94 -8.96 7.02
C ALA A 36 13.67 -9.65 5.66
N ALA A 37 13.12 -8.92 4.67
CA ALA A 37 12.89 -9.43 3.31
C ALA A 37 14.16 -9.47 2.44
N PHE A 38 15.26 -8.88 2.90
CA PHE A 38 16.56 -8.97 2.23
C PHE A 38 17.35 -10.24 2.57
N GLN A 39 16.89 -11.08 3.52
CA GLN A 39 17.53 -12.36 3.85
C GLN A 39 16.85 -13.59 3.23
N SER A 40 15.66 -13.46 2.63
CA SER A 40 14.99 -14.56 1.94
C SER A 40 15.05 -14.38 0.41
N THR A 41 15.92 -15.16 -0.22
CA THR A 41 16.20 -15.29 -1.67
C THR A 41 15.00 -15.60 -2.59
N SER A 42 13.76 -15.56 -2.12
CA SER A 42 12.60 -16.07 -2.89
C SER A 42 11.69 -14.95 -3.41
N ALA A 43 11.65 -14.78 -4.74
CA ALA A 43 10.69 -13.94 -5.46
C ALA A 43 9.26 -14.51 -5.46
N THR A 44 9.12 -15.79 -5.12
CA THR A 44 7.89 -16.58 -5.08
C THR A 44 6.71 -15.93 -4.35
N PRO A 45 6.83 -15.41 -3.10
CA PRO A 45 5.71 -14.77 -2.40
C PRO A 45 5.17 -13.52 -3.10
N PHE A 46 6.03 -12.75 -3.77
CA PHE A 46 5.60 -11.55 -4.50
C PHE A 46 4.83 -11.92 -5.78
N ILE A 47 5.27 -12.96 -6.48
CA ILE A 47 4.59 -13.45 -7.70
C ILE A 47 3.21 -14.02 -7.33
N ILE A 48 3.13 -14.83 -6.27
CA ILE A 48 1.86 -15.39 -5.79
C ILE A 48 0.92 -14.26 -5.33
N GLY A 49 1.44 -13.31 -4.54
CA GLY A 49 0.66 -12.16 -4.08
C GLY A 49 0.12 -11.32 -5.24
N GLY A 50 0.95 -11.05 -6.25
CA GLY A 50 0.55 -10.35 -7.46
C GLY A 50 -0.52 -11.11 -8.25
N LEU A 51 -0.35 -12.42 -8.43
CA LEU A 51 -1.31 -13.25 -9.17
C LEU A 51 -2.68 -13.31 -8.48
N VAL A 52 -2.71 -13.52 -7.17
CA VAL A 52 -3.95 -13.54 -6.38
C VAL A 52 -4.63 -12.18 -6.44
N PHE A 53 -3.87 -11.09 -6.31
CA PHE A 53 -4.40 -9.73 -6.41
C PHE A 53 -5.00 -9.45 -7.80
N THR A 54 -4.29 -9.79 -8.87
CA THR A 54 -4.77 -9.59 -10.25
C THR A 54 -6.03 -10.41 -10.52
N ALA A 55 -6.06 -11.68 -10.11
CA ALA A 55 -7.23 -12.53 -10.30
C ALA A 55 -8.45 -11.97 -9.55
N GLY A 56 -8.27 -11.56 -8.29
CA GLY A 56 -9.34 -10.93 -7.49
C GLY A 56 -9.84 -9.62 -8.09
N PHE A 57 -8.94 -8.78 -8.60
CA PHE A 57 -9.29 -7.52 -9.25
C PHE A 57 -10.12 -7.74 -10.52
N VAL A 58 -9.66 -8.62 -11.41
CA VAL A 58 -10.39 -8.95 -12.65
C VAL A 58 -11.74 -9.58 -12.32
N GLY A 59 -11.80 -10.51 -11.37
CA GLY A 59 -13.05 -11.13 -10.94
C GLY A 59 -14.05 -10.10 -10.37
N THR A 60 -13.56 -9.13 -9.60
CA THR A 60 -14.39 -8.03 -9.07
C THR A 60 -14.96 -7.17 -10.19
N LEU A 61 -14.13 -6.78 -11.16
CA LEU A 61 -14.60 -6.02 -12.33
C LEU A 61 -15.61 -6.82 -13.15
N ALA A 62 -15.35 -8.10 -13.39
CA ALA A 62 -16.26 -8.97 -14.12
C ALA A 62 -17.61 -9.12 -13.41
N LEU A 63 -17.62 -9.23 -12.08
CA LEU A 63 -18.84 -9.26 -11.28
C LEU A 63 -19.62 -7.95 -11.40
N ILE A 64 -18.94 -6.80 -11.32
CA ILE A 64 -19.58 -5.49 -11.51
C ILE A 64 -20.21 -5.40 -12.89
N VAL A 65 -19.48 -5.77 -13.95
CA VAL A 65 -19.99 -5.80 -15.32
C VAL A 65 -21.20 -6.72 -15.43
N ALA A 66 -21.13 -7.93 -14.86
CA ALA A 66 -22.23 -8.89 -14.88
C ALA A 66 -23.49 -8.37 -14.16
N ILE A 67 -23.32 -7.62 -13.06
CA ILE A 67 -24.43 -6.97 -12.35
C ILE A 67 -25.04 -5.84 -13.19
N VAL A 68 -24.22 -5.07 -13.90
CA VAL A 68 -24.66 -3.91 -14.69
C VAL A 68 -25.31 -4.33 -16.02
N LEU A 69 -24.84 -5.41 -16.65
CA LEU A 69 -25.38 -5.91 -17.91
C LEU A 69 -26.64 -6.77 -17.75
N ARG A 70 -27.02 -7.10 -16.52
CA ARG A 70 -28.24 -7.83 -16.20
C ARG A 70 -29.39 -6.86 -15.93
#